data_AF-A0AB36GSL3-F1
#
_entry.id   AF-A0AB36GSL3-F1
#
_cell.length_a   1.000
_cell.length_b   1.000
_cell.length_c   1.000
_cell.angle_alpha   90.00
_cell.angle_beta   90.00
_cell.angle_gamma   90.00
#
_symmetry.space_group_name_H-M   'P 1'
#
loop_
_entity.id
_entity.type
_entity.pdbx_description
1 polymer ?
#
loop_
_entity_poly.entity_id
_entity_poly.type
_entity_poly.pdbx_seq_one_letter_code
_entity_poly.pdbx_strand_id
1 'polypeptide(L)'
;MSDSAPTNTPAERKIPVHAPRTVAQARARNEIALRDIVTVAVPAGIASGLRAVDLPYPYAVPVYAVLIMVMLYGVFRIIRSEPRLVQASQEEYRAGDYPLLAYFLPVLAIFSPLITEGIKSTGIIGDVSPNPILIAAGLTAFSIPAFIFGGRAFGTTSYRVGKRRIKAITEQGSLEGVTQASIAAVETHPEVLSGLVAAGAVTGNTTSISELGRLIGYEEGLEEELRELEAAGVVKLPGLIKWSGERTFNITLTEAGVRSMDAARTR
;
A
#
# COMPACT_ATOMS: atom_id res chain seq x y z
N MET A 1 38.89 -18.79 -42.40
CA MET A 1 38.67 -17.33 -42.53
C MET A 1 37.31 -17.17 -43.17
N SER A 2 36.26 -16.65 -42.54
CA SER A 2 36.10 -15.96 -41.26
C SER A 2 34.66 -16.23 -40.81
N ASP A 3 34.47 -16.91 -39.68
CA ASP A 3 33.17 -16.99 -39.00
C ASP A 3 32.90 -15.60 -38.41
N SER A 4 32.01 -14.83 -39.04
CA SER A 4 31.49 -13.59 -38.47
C SER A 4 30.52 -13.95 -37.34
N ALA A 5 30.99 -13.85 -36.11
CA ALA A 5 30.18 -13.96 -34.91
C ALA A 5 29.00 -12.96 -34.95
N PRO A 6 27.79 -13.35 -34.51
CA PRO A 6 26.68 -12.43 -34.42
C PRO A 6 27.01 -11.36 -33.37
N THR A 7 27.08 -10.11 -33.80
CA THR A 7 27.15 -8.94 -32.93
C THR A 7 25.89 -8.89 -32.07
N ASN A 8 26.00 -9.31 -30.82
CA ASN A 8 24.98 -9.09 -29.79
C ASN A 8 24.93 -7.59 -29.47
N THR A 9 24.21 -6.82 -30.29
CA THR A 9 23.75 -5.48 -29.90
C THR A 9 22.71 -5.70 -28.79
N PRO A 10 22.87 -5.12 -27.58
CA PRO A 10 21.85 -5.19 -26.55
C PRO A 10 20.53 -4.68 -27.12
N ALA A 11 19.46 -5.46 -27.00
CA ALA A 11 18.14 -5.07 -27.47
C ALA A 11 17.78 -3.71 -26.83
N GLU A 12 17.40 -2.73 -27.65
CA GLU A 12 17.00 -1.42 -27.19
C GLU A 12 15.81 -1.56 -26.22
N ARG A 13 16.00 -1.12 -24.97
CA ARG A 13 15.03 -1.27 -23.87
C ARG A 13 13.72 -0.58 -24.26
N LYS A 14 12.68 -1.36 -24.60
CA LYS A 14 11.35 -0.84 -24.96
C LYS A 14 10.55 -0.45 -23.71
N ILE A 15 11.01 0.58 -23.00
CA ILE A 15 10.27 1.13 -21.86
C ILE A 15 9.03 1.86 -22.41
N PRO A 16 7.82 1.56 -21.93
CA PRO A 16 6.66 2.36 -22.28
C PRO A 16 6.88 3.81 -21.85
N VAL A 17 6.48 4.78 -22.68
CA VAL A 17 6.59 6.23 -22.43
C VAL A 17 5.98 6.65 -21.09
N HIS A 18 5.07 5.85 -20.53
CA HIS A 18 4.38 6.12 -19.28
C HIS A 18 4.83 5.26 -18.09
N ALA A 19 5.94 4.53 -18.18
CA ALA A 19 6.46 3.77 -17.04
C ALA A 19 6.85 4.71 -15.88
N PRO A 20 6.48 4.40 -14.63
CA PRO A 20 6.75 5.29 -13.50
C PRO A 20 8.23 5.24 -13.16
N ARG A 21 8.93 6.37 -13.30
CA ARG A 21 10.36 6.50 -12.97
C ARG A 21 10.64 6.86 -11.52
N THR A 22 9.59 7.20 -10.78
CA THR A 22 9.68 7.59 -9.38
C THR A 22 8.67 6.83 -8.53
N VAL A 23 9.01 6.61 -7.26
CA VAL A 23 8.10 6.01 -6.27
C VAL A 23 6.77 6.77 -6.19
N ALA A 24 6.79 8.10 -6.32
CA ALA A 24 5.57 8.92 -6.29
C ALA A 24 4.64 8.62 -7.47
N GLN A 25 5.19 8.50 -8.69
CA GLN A 25 4.42 8.13 -9.88
C GLN A 25 3.86 6.71 -9.78
N ALA A 26 4.68 5.75 -9.31
CA ALA A 26 4.23 4.38 -9.10
C ALA A 26 3.09 4.31 -8.06
N ARG A 27 3.20 5.05 -6.95
CA ARG A 27 2.14 5.14 -5.95
C ARG A 27 0.85 5.78 -6.46
N ALA A 28 0.95 6.83 -7.28
CA ALA A 28 -0.22 7.48 -7.86
C ALA A 28 -1.03 6.53 -8.76
N ARG A 29 -0.37 5.55 -9.39
CA ARG A 29 -1.02 4.46 -10.14
C ARG A 29 -1.55 3.34 -9.24
N ASN A 30 -0.90 3.12 -8.10
CA ASN A 30 -1.21 2.01 -7.23
C ASN A 30 -2.39 2.30 -6.28
N GLU A 31 -2.46 3.51 -5.75
CA GLU A 31 -3.34 3.89 -4.65
C GLU A 31 -4.65 4.55 -5.12
N ILE A 32 -5.72 4.33 -4.35
CA ILE A 32 -6.97 5.08 -4.51
C ILE A 32 -6.71 6.53 -4.07
N ALA A 33 -7.11 7.49 -4.89
CA ALA A 33 -6.97 8.89 -4.54
C ALA A 33 -7.80 9.24 -3.29
N LEU A 34 -7.21 10.02 -2.37
CA LEU A 34 -7.85 10.36 -1.11
C LEU A 34 -9.22 11.02 -1.29
N ARG A 35 -9.36 11.87 -2.32
CA ARG A 35 -10.64 12.51 -2.68
C ARG A 35 -11.75 11.50 -2.96
N ASP A 36 -11.43 10.38 -3.60
CA ASP A 36 -12.41 9.37 -3.99
C ASP A 36 -12.78 8.51 -2.76
N ILE A 37 -11.82 8.24 -1.86
CA ILE A 37 -12.07 7.65 -0.53
C ILE A 37 -13.02 8.54 0.29
N VAL A 38 -12.73 9.85 0.38
CA VAL A 38 -13.55 10.82 1.13
C VAL A 38 -14.98 10.89 0.59
N THR A 39 -15.15 10.83 -0.74
CA THR A 39 -16.47 10.86 -1.40
C THR A 39 -17.36 9.70 -0.96
N VAL A 40 -16.78 8.54 -0.64
CA VAL A 40 -17.51 7.38 -0.11
C VAL A 40 -17.60 7.40 1.42
N ALA A 41 -16.51 7.77 2.10
CA ALA A 41 -16.40 7.70 3.55
C ALA A 41 -17.30 8.70 4.29
N VAL A 42 -17.49 9.91 3.75
CA VAL A 42 -18.36 10.93 4.35
C VAL A 42 -19.82 10.47 4.39
N PRO A 43 -20.47 10.11 3.28
CA PRO A 43 -21.85 9.64 3.31
C PRO A 43 -22.01 8.31 4.09
N ALA A 44 -21.01 7.42 4.06
CA ALA A 44 -21.03 6.20 4.89
C ALA A 44 -21.00 6.53 6.40
N GLY A 45 -20.18 7.51 6.81
CA GLY A 45 -20.11 7.95 8.20
C GLY A 45 -21.36 8.70 8.67
N ILE A 46 -21.97 9.52 7.80
CA ILE A 46 -23.28 10.14 8.06
C ILE A 46 -24.34 9.05 8.22
N ALA A 47 -24.41 8.09 7.29
CA ALA A 47 -25.36 6.98 7.35
C ALA A 47 -25.19 6.14 8.64
N SER A 48 -23.95 5.96 9.10
CA SER A 48 -23.66 5.26 10.37
C SER A 48 -24.24 5.99 11.57
N GLY A 49 -24.10 7.32 11.65
CA GLY A 49 -24.67 8.11 12.73
C GLY A 49 -26.18 8.20 12.68
N LEU A 50 -26.78 8.30 11.49
CA LEU A 50 -28.24 8.33 11.32
C LEU A 50 -28.95 7.05 11.79
N ARG A 51 -28.24 5.94 12.01
CA ARG A 51 -28.82 4.73 12.63
C ARG A 51 -29.25 4.94 14.08
N ALA A 52 -28.66 5.92 14.77
CA ALA A 52 -29.05 6.26 16.14
C ALA A 52 -30.27 7.19 16.20
N VAL A 53 -30.79 7.66 15.06
CA VAL A 53 -31.95 8.55 14.97
C VAL A 53 -33.10 7.85 14.28
N ASP A 54 -34.27 7.81 14.92
CA ASP A 54 -35.52 7.43 14.27
C ASP A 54 -35.98 8.57 13.37
N LEU A 55 -35.53 8.55 12.11
CA LEU A 55 -35.99 9.47 11.08
C LEU A 55 -37.45 9.16 10.75
N PRO A 56 -38.39 10.11 10.95
CA PRO A 56 -39.79 9.87 10.68
C PRO A 56 -40.03 9.62 9.19
N TYR A 57 -40.92 8.67 8.87
CA TYR A 57 -41.43 8.50 7.52
C TYR A 57 -42.21 9.76 7.09
N PRO A 58 -42.04 10.28 5.86
CA PRO A 58 -41.31 9.69 4.73
C PRO A 58 -39.85 10.17 4.56
N TYR A 59 -39.30 10.96 5.47
CA TYR A 59 -38.00 11.65 5.30
C TYR A 59 -36.78 10.72 5.32
N ALA A 60 -36.88 9.54 5.96
CA ALA A 60 -35.79 8.56 5.96
C ALA A 60 -35.40 8.10 4.55
N VAL A 61 -36.39 7.82 3.70
CA VAL A 61 -36.19 7.28 2.34
C VAL A 61 -35.34 8.21 1.45
N PRO A 62 -35.70 9.50 1.26
CA PRO A 62 -34.91 10.39 0.41
C PRO A 62 -33.51 10.67 0.98
N VAL A 63 -33.36 10.76 2.31
CA VAL A 63 -32.05 10.99 2.94
C VAL A 63 -31.09 9.82 2.65
N TYR A 64 -31.52 8.59 2.92
CA TYR A 64 -30.68 7.42 2.63
C TYR A 64 -30.47 7.24 1.12
N ALA A 65 -31.47 7.54 0.27
CA ALA A 65 -31.31 7.49 -1.18
C ALA A 65 -30.21 8.44 -1.67
N VAL A 66 -30.17 9.69 -1.19
CA VAL A 66 -29.11 10.64 -1.54
C VAL A 66 -27.74 10.14 -1.09
N LEU A 67 -27.61 9.65 0.15
CA LEU A 67 -26.33 9.12 0.65
C LEU A 67 -25.83 7.93 -0.18
N ILE A 68 -26.73 7.01 -0.54
CA ILE A 68 -26.41 5.86 -1.41
C ILE A 68 -25.97 6.33 -2.80
N MET A 69 -26.68 7.29 -3.41
CA MET A 69 -26.31 7.83 -4.72
C MET A 69 -24.92 8.46 -4.73
N VAL A 70 -24.57 9.23 -3.68
CA VAL A 70 -23.23 9.82 -3.54
C VAL A 70 -22.17 8.72 -3.34
N MET A 71 -22.45 7.70 -2.53
CA MET A 71 -21.55 6.55 -2.36
C MET A 71 -21.32 5.81 -3.68
N LEU A 72 -22.38 5.51 -4.45
CA LEU A 72 -22.29 4.84 -5.75
C LEU A 72 -21.49 5.67 -6.75
N TYR A 73 -21.68 6.99 -6.77
CA TYR A 73 -20.85 7.89 -7.58
C TYR A 73 -19.36 7.83 -7.19
N GLY A 74 -19.07 7.83 -5.89
CA GLY A 74 -17.70 7.67 -5.38
C GLY A 74 -17.09 6.33 -5.79
N VAL A 75 -17.82 5.22 -5.63
CA VAL A 75 -17.39 3.87 -6.06
C VAL A 75 -17.14 3.83 -7.56
N PHE A 76 -18.04 4.41 -8.37
CA PHE A 76 -17.86 4.50 -9.82
C PHE A 76 -16.58 5.25 -10.21
N ARG A 77 -16.25 6.35 -9.52
CA ARG A 77 -14.98 7.07 -9.74
C ARG A 77 -13.76 6.22 -9.39
N ILE A 78 -13.81 5.44 -8.31
CA ILE A 78 -12.72 4.53 -7.92
C ILE A 78 -12.52 3.48 -9.01
N ILE A 79 -13.59 2.84 -9.49
CA ILE A 79 -13.52 1.84 -10.56
C ILE A 79 -12.93 2.46 -11.83
N ARG A 80 -13.40 3.66 -12.23
CA ARG A 80 -12.92 4.37 -13.42
C ARG A 80 -11.45 4.80 -13.32
N SER A 81 -10.93 4.99 -12.11
CA SER A 81 -9.51 5.34 -11.90
C SER A 81 -8.57 4.14 -12.02
N GLU A 82 -9.10 2.91 -12.08
CA GLU A 82 -8.35 1.65 -12.23
C GLU A 82 -7.10 1.55 -11.33
N PRO A 83 -7.23 1.77 -10.00
CA PRO A 83 -6.09 1.67 -9.10
C PRO A 83 -5.53 0.25 -9.14
N ARG A 84 -4.21 0.12 -9.33
CA ARG A 84 -3.59 -1.21 -9.51
C ARG A 84 -3.58 -2.04 -8.22
N LEU A 85 -3.64 -1.40 -7.05
CA LEU A 85 -3.76 -2.03 -5.73
C LEU A 85 -2.79 -3.19 -5.50
N VAL A 86 -1.60 -3.12 -6.09
CA VAL A 86 -0.52 -4.08 -5.93
C VAL A 86 0.10 -3.88 -4.55
N GLN A 87 0.05 -4.93 -3.74
CA GLN A 87 0.58 -4.93 -2.39
C GLN A 87 1.49 -6.14 -2.23
N ALA A 88 2.69 -5.89 -1.72
CA ALA A 88 3.58 -6.98 -1.39
C ALA A 88 2.98 -7.85 -0.28
N SER A 89 3.08 -9.16 -0.45
CA SER A 89 2.81 -10.15 0.59
C SER A 89 3.88 -10.05 1.67
N GLN A 90 3.49 -10.17 2.93
CA GLN A 90 4.41 -10.21 4.06
C GLN A 90 4.70 -11.67 4.40
N GLU A 91 5.91 -12.14 4.10
CA GLU A 91 6.34 -13.49 4.47
C GLU A 91 6.99 -13.53 5.87
N GLU A 92 7.53 -12.39 6.32
CA GLU A 92 8.20 -12.26 7.63
C GLU A 92 7.71 -11.00 8.36
N TYR A 93 7.30 -11.15 9.62
CA TYR A 93 6.93 -10.04 10.51
C TYR A 93 8.14 -9.60 11.34
N ARG A 94 8.54 -8.34 11.23
CA ARG A 94 9.67 -7.76 11.95
C ARG A 94 9.24 -6.71 12.97
N ALA A 95 10.07 -6.53 13.99
CA ALA A 95 9.89 -5.45 14.94
C ALA A 95 10.00 -4.09 14.21
N GLY A 96 9.01 -3.21 14.41
CA GLY A 96 8.95 -1.90 13.77
C GLY A 96 8.13 -1.85 12.48
N ASP A 97 7.61 -2.98 11.98
CA ASP A 97 6.73 -3.00 10.81
C ASP A 97 5.43 -2.24 11.07
N TYR A 98 4.90 -2.30 12.30
CA TYR A 98 3.66 -1.65 12.72
C TYR A 98 3.93 -0.54 13.75
N PRO A 99 3.07 0.50 13.83
CA PRO A 99 3.18 1.47 14.90
C PRO A 99 2.88 0.80 16.24
N LEU A 100 3.52 1.26 17.33
CA LEU A 100 3.39 0.66 18.66
C LEU A 100 1.93 0.41 19.08
N LEU A 101 1.06 1.40 18.83
CA LEU A 101 -0.38 1.31 19.14
C LEU A 101 -1.11 0.17 18.43
N ALA A 102 -0.67 -0.24 17.23
CA ALA A 102 -1.31 -1.33 16.50
C ALA A 102 -1.07 -2.69 17.18
N TYR A 103 0.06 -2.88 17.87
CA TYR A 103 0.31 -4.08 18.66
C TYR A 103 -0.59 -4.16 19.90
N PHE A 104 -1.05 -3.00 20.40
CA PHE A 104 -1.96 -2.93 21.54
C PHE A 104 -3.44 -2.99 21.16
N LEU A 105 -3.79 -2.97 19.86
CA LEU A 105 -5.19 -3.00 19.43
C LEU A 105 -5.99 -4.21 19.97
N PRO A 106 -5.46 -5.45 19.93
CA PRO A 106 -6.14 -6.61 20.49
C PRO A 106 -6.35 -6.49 22.00
N VAL A 107 -5.37 -5.92 22.70
CA VAL A 107 -5.44 -5.68 24.15
C VAL A 107 -6.53 -4.66 24.45
N LEU A 108 -6.56 -3.53 23.74
CA LEU A 108 -7.61 -2.52 23.88
C LEU A 108 -9.01 -3.08 23.59
N ALA A 109 -9.14 -4.01 22.63
CA ALA A 109 -10.40 -4.66 22.33
C ALA A 109 -10.88 -5.55 23.49
N ILE A 110 -9.99 -6.39 24.05
CA ILE A 110 -10.29 -7.27 25.19
C ILE A 110 -10.67 -6.46 26.43
N PHE A 111 -9.95 -5.37 26.71
CA PHE A 111 -10.22 -4.51 27.87
C PHE A 111 -11.28 -3.43 27.62
N SER A 112 -11.86 -3.37 26.42
CA SER A 112 -12.90 -2.37 26.10
C SER A 112 -14.11 -2.39 27.04
N PRO A 113 -14.60 -3.54 27.56
CA PRO A 113 -15.69 -3.55 28.54
C PRO A 113 -15.25 -2.91 29.87
N LEU A 114 -14.03 -3.20 30.32
CA LEU A 114 -13.48 -2.63 31.56
C LEU A 114 -13.24 -1.12 31.45
N ILE A 115 -12.78 -0.65 30.28
CA ILE A 115 -12.59 0.77 30.00
C ILE A 115 -13.95 1.49 29.98
N THR A 116 -14.95 0.91 29.33
CA THR A 116 -16.30 1.50 29.30
C THR A 116 -16.96 1.50 30.68
N GLU A 117 -16.77 0.45 31.47
CA GLU A 117 -17.27 0.37 32.85
C GLU A 117 -16.54 1.33 33.79
N GLY A 118 -15.22 1.48 33.63
CA GLY A 118 -14.43 2.48 34.34
C GLY A 118 -14.84 3.92 34.00
N ILE A 119 -15.15 4.22 32.74
CA ILE A 119 -15.68 5.55 32.36
C ILE A 119 -17.07 5.76 32.99
N LYS A 120 -17.94 4.75 32.98
CA LYS A 120 -19.25 4.84 33.66
C LYS A 120 -19.11 5.11 35.16
N SER A 121 -18.16 4.46 35.83
CA SER A 121 -17.96 4.62 37.28
C SER A 121 -17.44 5.99 37.71
N THR A 122 -16.86 6.78 36.80
CA THR A 122 -16.46 8.17 37.08
C THR A 122 -17.64 9.14 37.23
N GLY A 123 -18.86 8.73 36.87
CA GLY A 123 -20.05 9.60 36.89
C GLY A 123 -20.03 10.72 35.84
N ILE A 124 -18.99 10.78 35.00
CA ILE A 124 -18.88 11.75 33.88
C ILE A 124 -19.97 11.50 32.84
N ILE A 125 -20.36 10.24 32.66
CA ILE A 125 -21.54 9.83 31.90
C ILE A 125 -22.63 9.57 32.94
N GLY A 126 -23.36 10.62 33.33
CA GLY A 126 -24.53 10.45 34.22
C GLY A 126 -25.62 9.58 33.58
N ASP A 127 -26.65 9.22 34.35
CA ASP A 127 -27.89 8.54 33.90
C ASP A 127 -28.76 9.43 32.98
N VAL A 128 -28.12 10.14 32.05
CA VAL A 128 -28.78 10.95 31.04
C VAL A 128 -29.11 9.99 29.90
N SER A 129 -30.41 9.80 29.63
CA SER A 129 -30.86 9.17 28.40
C SER A 129 -30.16 9.87 27.22
N PRO A 130 -29.20 9.22 26.56
CA PRO A 130 -28.33 9.93 25.64
C PRO A 130 -29.17 10.43 24.47
N ASN A 131 -29.20 11.75 24.26
CA ASN A 131 -29.97 12.36 23.18
C ASN A 131 -29.58 11.68 21.86
N PRO A 132 -30.52 11.06 21.13
CA PRO A 132 -30.27 10.37 19.86
C PRO A 132 -29.47 11.21 18.87
N ILE A 133 -29.68 12.53 18.85
CA ILE A 133 -28.95 13.47 18.00
C ILE A 133 -27.48 13.59 18.42
N LEU A 134 -27.18 13.59 19.71
CA LEU A 134 -25.80 13.62 20.22
C LEU A 134 -25.07 12.30 19.94
N ILE A 135 -25.77 11.16 20.06
CA ILE A 135 -25.22 9.84 19.68
C ILE A 135 -24.91 9.83 18.18
N ALA A 136 -25.85 10.28 17.36
CA ALA A 136 -25.69 10.37 15.91
C ALA A 136 -24.52 11.26 15.51
N ALA A 137 -24.41 12.46 16.12
CA ALA A 137 -23.31 13.37 15.89
C ALA A 137 -21.96 12.75 16.29
N GLY A 138 -21.88 12.09 17.45
CA GLY A 138 -20.68 11.39 17.91
C GLY A 138 -20.28 10.25 16.98
N LEU A 139 -21.24 9.40 16.58
CA LEU A 139 -21.01 8.30 15.65
C LEU A 139 -20.56 8.82 14.28
N THR A 140 -21.18 9.86 13.74
CA THR A 140 -20.74 10.47 12.47
C THR A 140 -19.34 11.05 12.58
N ALA A 141 -19.05 11.80 13.65
CA ALA A 141 -17.73 12.40 13.89
C ALA A 141 -16.62 11.36 14.02
N PHE A 142 -16.93 10.17 14.54
CA PHE A 142 -15.99 9.06 14.65
C PHE A 142 -15.89 8.21 13.36
N SER A 143 -17.03 7.87 12.76
CA SER A 143 -17.11 6.98 11.60
C SER A 143 -16.48 7.58 10.35
N ILE A 144 -16.61 8.90 10.12
CA ILE A 144 -16.01 9.54 8.93
C ILE A 144 -14.48 9.37 8.92
N PRO A 145 -13.73 9.80 9.97
CA PRO A 145 -12.30 9.53 10.05
C PRO A 145 -11.97 8.03 9.97
N ALA A 146 -12.74 7.17 10.65
CA ALA A 146 -12.52 5.73 10.63
C ALA A 146 -12.59 5.15 9.20
N PHE A 147 -13.59 5.54 8.40
CA PHE A 147 -13.72 5.11 7.01
C PHE A 147 -12.63 5.71 6.11
N ILE A 148 -12.24 6.97 6.32
CA ILE A 148 -11.14 7.60 5.55
C ILE A 148 -9.81 6.89 5.82
N PHE A 149 -9.45 6.73 7.11
CA PHE A 149 -8.20 6.10 7.50
C PHE A 149 -8.19 4.60 7.21
N GLY A 150 -9.32 3.91 7.40
CA GLY A 150 -9.48 2.49 7.05
C GLY A 150 -9.34 2.25 5.55
N GLY A 151 -10.06 3.01 4.73
CA GLY A 151 -9.95 2.94 3.27
C GLY A 151 -8.53 3.26 2.77
N ARG A 152 -7.86 4.24 3.38
CA ARG A 152 -6.46 4.56 3.05
C ARG A 152 -5.50 3.47 3.51
N ALA A 153 -5.70 2.88 4.68
CA ALA A 153 -4.86 1.81 5.20
C ALA A 153 -4.95 0.56 4.32
N PHE A 154 -6.14 0.22 3.83
CA PHE A 154 -6.37 -0.93 2.96
C PHE A 154 -5.44 -0.92 1.72
N GLY A 155 -5.23 0.25 1.10
CA GLY A 155 -4.38 0.37 -0.09
C GLY A 155 -2.92 0.75 0.15
N THR A 156 -2.51 1.04 1.38
CA THR A 156 -1.17 1.60 1.67
C THR A 156 -0.37 0.84 2.73
N THR A 157 -0.91 -0.24 3.30
CA THR A 157 -0.27 -0.94 4.42
C THR A 157 1.08 -1.52 4.03
N SER A 158 1.17 -2.32 2.96
CA SER A 158 2.44 -2.89 2.51
C SER A 158 3.48 -1.82 2.16
N TYR A 159 3.07 -0.75 1.47
CA TYR A 159 3.94 0.41 1.22
C TYR A 159 4.48 1.03 2.51
N ARG A 160 3.63 1.25 3.52
CA ARG A 160 4.04 1.85 4.79
C ARG A 160 5.02 0.97 5.55
N VAL A 161 4.82 -0.35 5.53
CA VAL A 161 5.76 -1.33 6.11
C VAL A 161 7.08 -1.28 5.36
N GLY A 162 7.06 -1.40 4.03
CA GLY A 162 8.27 -1.31 3.20
C GLY A 162 9.03 0.01 3.41
N LYS A 163 8.32 1.14 3.51
CA LYS A 163 8.90 2.45 3.80
C LYS A 163 9.59 2.49 5.17
N ARG A 164 9.01 1.86 6.20
CA ARG A 164 9.63 1.77 7.53
C ARG A 164 10.90 0.92 7.48
N ARG A 165 10.89 -0.19 6.74
CA ARG A 165 12.08 -1.03 6.54
C ARG A 165 13.18 -0.28 5.79
N ILE A 166 12.85 0.41 4.70
CA ILE A 166 13.80 1.28 3.98
C ILE A 166 14.43 2.31 4.94
N LYS A 167 13.58 2.97 5.74
CA LYS A 167 14.05 3.96 6.72
C LYS A 167 15.00 3.34 7.75
N ALA A 168 14.64 2.20 8.32
CA ALA A 168 15.48 1.51 9.30
C ALA A 168 16.84 1.07 8.71
N ILE A 169 16.87 0.62 7.45
CA ILE A 169 18.10 0.23 6.75
C ILE A 169 18.98 1.44 6.45
N THR A 170 18.39 2.54 5.97
CA THR A 170 19.12 3.77 5.62
C THR A 170 19.64 4.51 6.86
N GLU A 171 18.90 4.51 7.97
CA GLU A 171 19.35 5.12 9.24
C GLU A 171 20.58 4.43 9.85
N GLN A 172 20.85 3.17 9.50
CA GLN A 172 22.09 2.49 9.93
C GLN A 172 23.34 3.07 9.26
N GLY A 173 23.22 3.78 8.13
CA GLY A 173 24.34 4.39 7.41
C GLY A 173 25.39 3.39 6.90
N SER A 174 25.07 2.10 6.84
CA SER A 174 25.99 1.05 6.40
C SER A 174 26.07 0.97 4.88
N LEU A 175 27.30 0.86 4.34
CA LEU A 175 27.56 0.58 2.93
C LEU A 175 27.79 -0.92 2.65
N GLU A 176 27.51 -1.77 3.63
CA GLU A 176 27.68 -3.21 3.49
C GLU A 176 26.82 -3.77 2.33
N GLY A 177 27.48 -4.49 1.41
CA GLY A 177 26.87 -5.06 0.21
C GLY A 177 26.69 -4.08 -0.96
N VAL A 178 27.04 -2.80 -0.80
CA VAL A 178 26.97 -1.81 -1.88
C VAL A 178 28.20 -1.94 -2.78
N THR A 179 27.98 -2.13 -4.08
CA THR A 179 29.04 -2.22 -5.10
C THR A 179 28.81 -1.17 -6.19
N GLN A 180 29.82 -0.87 -7.00
CA GLN A 180 29.60 0.02 -8.16
C GLN A 180 28.62 -0.59 -9.17
N ALA A 181 28.63 -1.91 -9.32
CA ALA A 181 27.68 -2.63 -10.17
C ALA A 181 26.24 -2.50 -9.64
N SER A 182 26.03 -2.57 -8.32
CA SER A 182 24.71 -2.40 -7.73
C SER A 182 24.19 -0.96 -7.86
N ILE A 183 25.05 0.05 -7.72
CA ILE A 183 24.69 1.46 -7.96
C ILE A 183 24.32 1.68 -9.44
N ALA A 184 25.13 1.20 -10.38
CA ALA A 184 24.88 1.34 -11.81
C ALA A 184 23.59 0.62 -12.24
N ALA A 185 23.33 -0.58 -11.70
CA ALA A 185 22.09 -1.31 -11.95
C ALA A 185 20.86 -0.57 -11.42
N VAL A 186 20.97 0.08 -10.24
CA VAL A 186 19.91 0.92 -9.68
C VAL A 186 19.59 2.12 -10.56
N GLU A 187 20.60 2.79 -11.09
CA GLU A 187 20.44 3.94 -12.00
C GLU A 187 19.86 3.52 -13.36
N THR A 188 20.17 2.30 -13.80
CA THR A 188 19.71 1.76 -15.09
C THR A 188 18.24 1.35 -15.05
N HIS A 189 17.73 0.84 -13.92
CA HIS A 189 16.39 0.27 -13.78
C HIS A 189 15.48 1.00 -12.76
N PRO A 190 15.31 2.34 -12.85
CA PRO A 190 14.56 3.11 -11.87
C PRO A 190 13.06 2.78 -11.86
N GLU A 191 12.51 2.30 -12.98
CA GLU A 191 11.09 1.94 -13.09
C GLU A 191 10.72 0.73 -12.22
N VAL A 192 11.50 -0.35 -12.33
CA VAL A 192 11.34 -1.60 -11.58
C VAL A 192 11.47 -1.33 -10.08
N LEU A 193 12.51 -0.59 -9.68
CA LEU A 193 12.75 -0.26 -8.27
C LEU A 193 11.67 0.66 -7.70
N SER A 194 11.20 1.64 -8.48
CA SER A 194 10.08 2.50 -8.08
C SER A 194 8.80 1.70 -7.87
N GLY A 195 8.53 0.71 -8.73
CA GLY A 195 7.42 -0.23 -8.60
C GLY A 195 7.52 -1.09 -7.34
N LEU A 196 8.67 -1.73 -7.11
CA LEU A 196 8.91 -2.57 -5.93
C LEU A 196 8.75 -1.78 -4.62
N VAL A 197 9.32 -0.57 -4.56
CA VAL A 197 9.16 0.30 -3.39
C VAL A 197 7.70 0.72 -3.21
N ALA A 198 6.99 1.07 -4.29
CA ALA A 198 5.57 1.46 -4.22
C ALA A 198 4.64 0.31 -3.82
N ALA A 199 4.97 -0.93 -4.19
CA ALA A 199 4.27 -2.14 -3.73
C ALA A 199 4.61 -2.49 -2.27
N GLY A 200 5.73 -1.99 -1.75
CA GLY A 200 6.25 -2.33 -0.42
C GLY A 200 7.03 -3.64 -0.38
N ALA A 201 7.52 -4.11 -1.53
CA ALA A 201 8.27 -5.36 -1.69
C ALA A 201 9.73 -5.20 -1.24
N VAL A 202 9.92 -5.00 0.05
CA VAL A 202 11.22 -4.72 0.67
C VAL A 202 11.56 -5.77 1.73
N THR A 203 12.73 -6.37 1.60
CA THR A 203 13.40 -7.22 2.59
C THR A 203 12.48 -8.30 3.16
N GLY A 204 12.06 -9.25 2.31
CA GLY A 204 11.18 -10.36 2.72
C GLY A 204 9.70 -10.10 2.48
N ASN A 205 9.32 -8.86 2.16
CA ASN A 205 8.01 -8.61 1.54
C ASN A 205 8.14 -8.87 0.03
N THR A 206 7.28 -9.71 -0.52
CA THR A 206 7.40 -10.23 -1.89
C THR A 206 6.22 -9.79 -2.76
N THR A 207 6.47 -9.59 -4.06
CA THR A 207 5.43 -9.41 -5.08
C THR A 207 5.78 -10.24 -6.30
N SER A 208 4.81 -10.56 -7.15
CA SER A 208 5.06 -11.32 -8.37
C SER A 208 5.46 -10.43 -9.56
N ILE A 209 6.14 -11.00 -10.56
CA ILE A 209 6.46 -10.31 -11.83
C ILE A 209 5.20 -9.73 -12.47
N SER A 210 4.10 -10.49 -12.54
CA SER A 210 2.85 -10.03 -13.15
C SER A 210 2.22 -8.84 -12.41
N GLU A 211 2.25 -8.85 -11.08
CA GLU A 211 1.77 -7.72 -10.27
C GLU A 211 2.64 -6.48 -10.45
N LEU A 212 3.97 -6.65 -10.43
CA LEU A 212 4.90 -5.56 -10.70
C LEU A 212 4.69 -5.01 -12.11
N GLY A 213 4.54 -5.88 -13.10
CA GLY A 213 4.29 -5.52 -14.49
C GLY A 213 2.99 -4.75 -14.67
N ARG A 214 1.92 -5.16 -13.98
CA ARG A 214 0.65 -4.42 -13.91
C ARG A 214 0.83 -3.01 -13.32
N LEU A 215 1.68 -2.86 -12.31
CA LEU A 215 1.95 -1.58 -11.66
C LEU A 215 2.77 -0.62 -12.55
N ILE A 216 3.86 -1.12 -13.14
CA ILE A 216 4.76 -0.30 -13.97
C ILE A 216 4.23 -0.11 -15.40
N GLY A 217 3.37 -1.01 -15.87
CA GLY A 217 2.70 -0.94 -17.17
C GLY A 217 3.38 -1.71 -18.30
N TYR A 218 4.31 -2.62 -17.98
CA TYR A 218 4.91 -3.56 -18.93
C TYR A 218 5.36 -4.83 -18.22
N GLU A 219 5.29 -5.97 -18.90
CA GLU A 219 5.74 -7.27 -18.40
C GLU A 219 6.80 -7.91 -19.32
N GLU A 220 6.73 -7.63 -20.63
CA GLU A 220 7.76 -8.06 -21.58
C GLU A 220 9.13 -7.44 -21.23
N GLY A 221 10.16 -8.28 -21.11
CA GLY A 221 11.52 -7.87 -20.72
C GLY A 221 11.73 -7.69 -19.21
N LEU A 222 10.67 -7.76 -18.39
CA LEU A 222 10.78 -7.50 -16.95
C LEU A 222 11.56 -8.60 -16.22
N GLU A 223 11.47 -9.85 -16.68
CA GLU A 223 12.24 -10.95 -16.11
C GLU A 223 13.75 -10.75 -16.31
N GLU A 224 14.16 -10.31 -17.50
CA GLU A 224 15.55 -9.99 -17.81
C GLU A 224 16.06 -8.83 -16.96
N GLU A 225 15.31 -7.73 -16.85
CA GLU A 225 15.66 -6.59 -15.98
C GLU A 225 15.83 -7.02 -14.52
N LEU A 226 14.95 -7.91 -14.03
CA LEU A 226 15.02 -8.43 -12.68
C LEU A 226 16.21 -9.38 -12.46
N ARG A 227 16.58 -10.19 -13.46
CA ARG A 227 17.77 -11.04 -13.39
C ARG A 227 19.06 -10.23 -13.37
N GLU A 228 19.13 -9.13 -14.11
CA GLU A 228 20.25 -8.19 -14.03
C GLU A 228 20.36 -7.56 -12.64
N LEU A 229 19.23 -7.12 -12.07
CA LEU A 229 19.18 -6.59 -10.71
C LEU A 229 19.52 -7.64 -9.65
N GLU A 230 19.16 -8.91 -9.86
CA GLU A 230 19.52 -10.02 -8.97
C GLU A 230 21.02 -10.32 -9.05
N ALA A 231 21.59 -10.37 -10.25
CA ALA A 231 23.03 -10.55 -10.45
C ALA A 231 23.85 -9.44 -9.78
N ALA A 232 23.31 -8.22 -9.73
CA ALA A 232 23.89 -7.09 -9.02
C ALA A 232 23.59 -7.07 -7.50
N GLY A 233 22.84 -8.05 -6.98
CA GLY A 233 22.49 -8.19 -5.57
C GLY A 233 21.43 -7.21 -5.06
N VAL A 234 20.77 -6.46 -5.96
CA VAL A 234 19.79 -5.42 -5.62
C VAL A 234 18.44 -6.03 -5.24
N VAL A 235 18.03 -7.08 -5.95
CA VAL A 235 16.79 -7.82 -5.67
C VAL A 235 17.10 -9.30 -5.43
N LYS A 236 16.14 -10.02 -4.83
CA LYS A 236 16.13 -11.49 -4.79
C LYS A 236 14.92 -11.98 -5.58
N LEU A 237 15.12 -13.05 -6.36
CA LEU A 237 14.08 -13.77 -7.08
C LEU A 237 13.90 -15.19 -6.52
N PRO A 238 13.38 -15.37 -5.29
CA PRO A 238 12.99 -16.69 -4.81
C PRO A 238 11.97 -17.32 -5.78
N GLY A 239 12.39 -18.39 -6.45
CA GLY A 239 11.53 -19.14 -7.35
C GLY A 239 10.44 -19.87 -6.58
N LEU A 240 9.17 -19.60 -6.93
CA LEU A 240 8.03 -20.35 -6.43
C LEU A 240 7.30 -20.97 -7.63
N ILE A 241 7.15 -22.28 -7.61
CA ILE A 241 6.35 -23.01 -8.60
C ILE A 241 4.93 -23.06 -8.03
N LYS A 242 3.96 -22.42 -8.69
CA LYS A 242 2.55 -22.59 -8.33
C LYS A 242 2.14 -24.05 -8.55
N TRP A 243 1.11 -24.49 -7.82
CA TRP A 243 0.45 -25.78 -8.07
C TRP A 243 -0.04 -25.93 -9.53
N SER A 244 -0.30 -24.81 -10.23
CA SER A 244 -0.70 -24.78 -11.65
C SER A 244 0.45 -25.03 -12.64
N GLY A 245 1.70 -25.18 -12.19
CA GLY A 245 2.86 -25.36 -13.05
C GLY A 245 3.45 -24.06 -13.62
N GLU A 246 2.80 -22.91 -13.40
CA GLU A 246 3.38 -21.60 -13.73
C GLU A 246 4.48 -21.22 -12.72
N ARG A 247 5.67 -20.94 -13.23
CA ARG A 247 6.76 -20.36 -12.43
C ARG A 247 6.45 -18.88 -12.23
N THR A 248 6.06 -18.51 -11.01
CA THR A 248 6.00 -17.11 -10.62
C THR A 248 7.16 -16.83 -9.68
N PHE A 249 8.08 -15.96 -10.11
CA PHE A 249 9.14 -15.49 -9.24
C PHE A 249 8.53 -14.49 -8.24
N ASN A 250 8.74 -14.77 -6.95
CA ASN A 250 8.52 -13.77 -5.92
C ASN A 250 9.72 -12.84 -5.95
N ILE A 251 9.48 -11.53 -5.92
CA ILE A 251 10.52 -10.50 -6.03
C ILE A 251 10.53 -9.70 -4.74
N THR A 252 11.72 -9.46 -4.19
CA THR A 252 11.89 -8.57 -3.04
C THR A 252 13.18 -7.76 -3.18
N LEU A 253 13.14 -6.49 -2.76
CA LEU A 253 14.33 -5.64 -2.68
C LEU A 253 15.20 -6.08 -1.50
N THR A 254 16.51 -6.22 -1.71
CA THR A 254 17.44 -6.60 -0.64
C THR A 254 17.85 -5.39 0.21
N GLU A 255 18.43 -5.63 1.38
CA GLU A 255 19.01 -4.55 2.19
C GLU A 255 20.17 -3.85 1.43
N ALA A 256 21.00 -4.61 0.74
CA ALA A 256 22.06 -4.08 -0.13
C ALA A 256 21.50 -3.24 -1.29
N GLY A 257 20.37 -3.65 -1.87
CA GLY A 257 19.65 -2.88 -2.89
C GLY A 257 19.12 -1.55 -2.36
N VAL A 258 18.49 -1.55 -1.18
CA VAL A 258 18.05 -0.32 -0.50
C VAL A 258 19.22 0.62 -0.25
N ARG A 259 20.34 0.11 0.29
CA ARG A 259 21.55 0.91 0.54
C ARG A 259 22.15 1.46 -0.76
N SER A 260 22.13 0.67 -1.83
CA SER A 260 22.61 1.10 -3.15
C SER A 260 21.74 2.23 -3.73
N MET A 261 20.42 2.20 -3.51
CA MET A 261 19.51 3.29 -3.87
C MET A 261 19.77 4.58 -3.09
N ASP A 262 20.09 4.47 -1.80
CA ASP A 262 20.43 5.64 -0.99
C ASP A 262 21.79 6.24 -1.39
N ALA A 263 22.78 5.39 -1.66
CA ALA A 263 24.09 5.78 -2.15
C ALA A 263 24.03 6.44 -3.54
N ALA A 264 23.20 5.94 -4.46
CA ALA A 264 23.00 6.54 -5.79
C ALA A 264 22.37 7.94 -5.70
N ARG A 265 21.55 8.20 -4.67
CA ARG A 265 20.88 9.49 -4.47
C ARG A 265 21.75 10.56 -3.83
N THR A 266 22.81 10.15 -3.12
CA THR A 266 23.71 11.03 -2.36
C THR A 266 25.00 11.40 -3.11
N ARG A 267 25.22 10.82 -4.31
CA ARG A 267 26.24 11.25 -5.27
C ARG A 267 25.81 12.50 -6.03
#